data_AF-A0A957L326-F1
#
_entry.id   AF-A0A957L326-F1
#
_cell.length_a   1.000
_cell.length_b   1.000
_cell.length_c   1.000
_cell.angle_alpha   90.00
_cell.angle_beta   90.00
_cell.angle_gamma   90.00
#
_symmetry.space_group_name_H-M   'P 1'
#
loop_
_entity.id
_entity.type
_entity.pdbx_description
1 polymer ?
#
loop_
_entity_poly.entity_id
_entity_poly.type
_entity_poly.pdbx_seq_one_letter_code
_entity_poly.pdbx_strand_id
1 'polypeptide(L)'
;MSNSYSDALPLEQQPLRSVFTNSMPEILASLNISLVVSTYQAGKVIFVRNDNGKVNTHFRNFRKPMGIALKGNRLTIGGANSVWYLRDMPALAPKIEPVGRHDACFVPRRVHVTGDIDIHEMAWSDDDDLWIVNTKFCCLSTLDLDHSFYPRWRPHFVSHLAPQDRCHLNGLAMVNGQPKYVTALG
;
A
#
# COMPACT_ATOMS: atom_id res chain seq x y z
N MET A 1 -27.15 3.40 38.90
CA MET A 1 -27.00 2.14 38.13
C MET A 1 -25.65 2.16 37.45
N SER A 2 -24.69 1.45 38.03
CA SER A 2 -23.31 1.34 37.55
C SER A 2 -23.22 0.23 36.51
N ASN A 3 -22.94 0.55 35.25
CA ASN A 3 -22.58 -0.46 34.25
C ASN A 3 -21.06 -0.67 34.27
N SER A 4 -20.65 -1.75 34.91
CA SER A 4 -19.33 -2.36 34.74
C SER A 4 -19.24 -2.96 33.33
N TYR A 5 -18.55 -2.27 32.42
CA TYR A 5 -18.08 -2.90 31.20
C TYR A 5 -16.94 -3.85 31.57
N SER A 6 -17.09 -5.13 31.26
CA SER A 6 -16.03 -6.13 31.38
C SER A 6 -14.90 -5.77 30.42
N ASP A 7 -13.70 -5.56 30.97
CA ASP A 7 -12.46 -5.50 30.19
C ASP A 7 -12.22 -6.86 29.54
N ALA A 8 -12.61 -7.00 28.27
CA ALA A 8 -12.10 -8.08 27.44
C ALA A 8 -10.60 -7.81 27.21
N LEU A 9 -9.75 -8.65 27.80
CA LEU A 9 -8.31 -8.60 27.57
C LEU A 9 -8.03 -8.67 26.04
N PRO A 10 -7.13 -7.82 25.50
CA PRO A 10 -6.77 -7.91 24.08
C PRO A 10 -6.24 -9.30 23.76
N LEU A 11 -6.77 -9.92 22.70
CA LEU A 11 -6.20 -11.14 22.12
C LEU A 11 -4.72 -10.90 21.84
N GLU A 12 -3.86 -11.61 22.56
CA GLU A 12 -2.42 -11.58 22.40
C GLU A 12 -2.08 -11.97 20.95
N GLN A 13 -1.67 -10.99 20.14
CA GLN A 13 -1.29 -11.26 18.75
C GLN A 13 0.01 -12.06 18.77
N GLN A 14 -0.05 -13.33 18.33
CA GLN A 14 1.15 -14.13 18.17
C GLN A 14 2.17 -13.37 17.30
N PRO A 15 3.46 -13.38 17.66
CA PRO A 15 4.48 -12.70 16.89
C PRO A 15 4.52 -13.31 15.47
N LEU A 16 4.33 -12.47 14.47
CA LEU A 16 4.47 -12.88 13.08
C LEU A 16 5.90 -13.35 12.81
N ARG A 17 6.02 -14.49 12.14
CA ARG A 17 7.30 -15.08 11.75
C ARG A 17 7.42 -15.13 10.23
N SER A 18 8.60 -14.78 9.73
CA SER A 18 8.98 -14.98 8.33
C SER A 18 9.89 -16.21 8.19
N VAL A 19 9.73 -16.94 7.09
CA VAL A 19 10.66 -17.98 6.64
C VAL A 19 11.12 -17.60 5.24
N PHE A 20 12.41 -17.76 4.95
CA PHE A 20 13.02 -17.38 3.68
C PHE A 20 14.11 -18.38 3.31
N THR A 21 14.41 -18.49 2.01
CA THR A 21 15.54 -19.29 1.52
C THR A 21 16.84 -18.51 1.72
N ASN A 22 17.96 -19.23 1.78
CA ASN A 22 19.29 -18.63 1.93
C ASN A 22 19.68 -17.72 0.75
N SER A 23 19.05 -17.89 -0.41
CA SER A 23 19.27 -17.05 -1.59
C SER A 23 18.62 -15.66 -1.51
N MET A 24 17.62 -15.46 -0.63
CA MET A 24 16.89 -14.18 -0.58
C MET A 24 17.76 -12.99 -0.13
N PRO A 25 18.55 -13.08 0.97
CA PRO A 25 19.47 -12.00 1.34
C PRO A 25 20.45 -11.65 0.21
N GLU A 26 20.97 -12.66 -0.49
CA GLU A 26 21.92 -12.49 -1.60
C GLU A 26 21.29 -11.74 -2.78
N ILE A 27 20.04 -12.08 -3.15
CA ILE A 27 19.30 -11.37 -4.19
C ILE A 27 19.07 -9.91 -3.79
N LEU A 28 18.58 -9.65 -2.57
CA LEU A 28 18.35 -8.29 -2.09
C LEU A 28 19.63 -7.45 -2.05
N ALA A 29 20.74 -8.04 -1.61
CA ALA A 29 22.04 -7.38 -1.56
C ALA A 29 22.62 -7.11 -2.96
N SER A 30 22.59 -8.10 -3.86
CA SER A 30 23.14 -7.97 -5.21
C SER A 30 22.39 -6.96 -6.07
N LEU A 31 21.08 -6.85 -5.90
CA LEU A 31 20.24 -5.85 -6.57
C LEU A 31 20.24 -4.50 -5.86
N ASN A 32 20.78 -4.41 -4.63
CA ASN A 32 20.71 -3.24 -3.75
C ASN A 32 19.27 -2.72 -3.57
N ILE A 33 18.33 -3.63 -3.26
CA ILE A 33 16.91 -3.31 -3.11
C ILE A 33 16.35 -3.77 -1.77
N SER A 34 15.22 -3.16 -1.39
CA SER A 34 14.27 -3.67 -0.41
C SER A 34 12.91 -3.85 -1.06
N LEU A 35 12.10 -4.75 -0.52
CA LEU A 35 10.74 -4.99 -1.00
C LEU A 35 9.72 -4.46 0.01
N VAL A 36 8.60 -3.96 -0.49
CA VAL A 36 7.42 -3.62 0.30
C VAL A 36 6.29 -4.51 -0.16
N VAL A 37 5.74 -5.31 0.75
CA VAL A 37 4.74 -6.34 0.44
C VAL A 37 3.48 -6.06 1.25
N SER A 38 2.34 -5.92 0.58
CA SER A 38 1.02 -5.86 1.22
C SER A 38 0.44 -7.26 1.39
N THR A 39 -0.34 -7.45 2.46
CA THR A 39 -1.11 -8.67 2.71
C THR A 39 -2.54 -8.28 3.06
N TYR A 40 -3.45 -8.50 2.11
CA TYR A 40 -4.85 -8.10 2.24
C TYR A 40 -5.51 -8.68 3.50
N GLN A 41 -5.48 -10.01 3.65
CA GLN A 41 -6.19 -10.72 4.72
C GLN A 41 -5.54 -10.51 6.10
N ALA A 42 -4.21 -10.47 6.16
CA ALA A 42 -3.48 -10.31 7.43
C ALA A 42 -3.37 -8.85 7.89
N GLY A 43 -3.73 -7.89 7.03
CA GLY A 43 -3.70 -6.47 7.36
C GLY A 43 -2.28 -5.94 7.61
N LYS A 44 -1.28 -6.46 6.88
CA LYS A 44 0.12 -6.05 7.05
C LYS A 44 0.69 -5.46 5.78
N VAL A 45 1.51 -4.43 5.95
CA VAL A 45 2.57 -4.04 5.01
C VAL A 45 3.89 -4.47 5.62
N ILE A 46 4.70 -5.19 4.85
CA ILE A 46 5.92 -5.84 5.28
C ILE A 46 7.08 -5.22 4.49
N PHE A 47 8.02 -4.62 5.19
CA PHE A 47 9.29 -4.22 4.60
C PHE A 47 10.27 -5.37 4.72
N VAL A 48 10.79 -5.84 3.59
CA VAL A 48 11.72 -6.97 3.50
C VAL A 48 13.04 -6.44 2.98
N ARG A 49 14.09 -6.54 3.78
CA ARG A 49 15.42 -6.02 3.44
C ARG A 49 16.52 -7.01 3.79
N ASN A 50 17.66 -6.87 3.13
CA ASN A 50 18.90 -7.47 3.61
C ASN A 50 19.36 -6.76 4.90
N ASP A 51 19.88 -7.54 5.83
CA ASP A 51 20.41 -7.12 7.12
C ASP A 51 21.66 -7.95 7.40
N ASN A 52 22.78 -7.55 6.79
CA ASN A 52 24.09 -8.21 6.91
C ASN A 52 24.03 -9.72 6.61
N GLY A 53 23.45 -10.09 5.46
CA GLY A 53 23.35 -11.49 5.01
C GLY A 53 22.16 -12.25 5.59
N LYS A 54 21.29 -11.59 6.37
CA LYS A 54 20.00 -12.13 6.82
C LYS A 54 18.86 -11.31 6.22
N VAL A 55 17.67 -11.90 6.12
CA VAL A 55 16.47 -11.12 5.81
C VAL A 55 15.90 -10.56 7.12
N ASN A 56 15.70 -9.24 7.15
CA ASN A 56 14.87 -8.59 8.14
C ASN A 56 13.48 -8.32 7.55
N THR A 57 12.43 -8.72 8.27
CA THR A 57 11.04 -8.41 7.94
C THR A 57 10.43 -7.51 9.00
N HIS A 58 10.00 -6.32 8.60
CA HIS A 58 9.38 -5.35 9.49
C HIS A 58 7.91 -5.17 9.15
N PHE A 59 7.04 -5.54 10.10
CA PHE A 59 5.59 -5.57 9.91
C PHE A 59 4.94 -4.27 10.40
N ARG A 60 4.07 -3.70 9.56
CA ARG A 60 3.23 -2.55 9.90
C ARG A 60 1.76 -2.87 9.66
N ASN A 61 0.92 -2.48 10.60
CA ASN A 61 -0.52 -2.71 10.53
C ASN A 61 -1.18 -1.66 9.64
N PHE A 62 -1.93 -2.13 8.66
CA PHE A 62 -2.82 -1.32 7.83
C PHE A 62 -4.13 -2.09 7.66
N ARG A 63 -5.26 -1.40 7.54
CA ARG A 63 -6.54 -2.07 7.27
C ARG A 63 -6.58 -2.43 5.79
N LYS A 64 -6.66 -3.73 5.47
CA LYS A 64 -6.75 -4.27 4.10
C LYS A 64 -5.78 -3.59 3.10
N PRO A 65 -4.45 -3.58 3.35
CA PRO A 65 -3.51 -2.96 2.43
C PRO A 65 -3.44 -3.79 1.14
N MET A 66 -3.47 -3.13 -0.01
CA MET A 66 -3.41 -3.77 -1.33
C MET A 66 -2.48 -3.00 -2.25
N GLY A 67 -2.96 -1.95 -2.92
CA GLY A 67 -2.14 -1.11 -3.79
C GLY A 67 -1.02 -0.40 -3.03
N ILE A 68 0.18 -0.37 -3.61
CA ILE A 68 1.35 0.34 -3.09
C ILE A 68 2.03 1.05 -4.26
N ALA A 69 2.30 2.34 -4.12
CA ALA A 69 3.06 3.09 -5.12
C ALA A 69 4.21 3.86 -4.48
N LEU A 70 5.35 3.91 -5.17
CA LEU A 70 6.53 4.66 -4.76
C LEU A 70 6.90 5.65 -5.88
N LYS A 71 7.09 6.94 -5.54
CA LYS A 71 7.67 7.94 -6.45
C LYS A 71 8.71 8.77 -5.71
N GLY A 72 9.98 8.53 -6.04
CA GLY A 72 11.11 9.11 -5.30
C GLY A 72 11.05 8.70 -3.83
N ASN A 73 10.97 9.68 -2.92
CA ASN A 73 10.90 9.46 -1.48
C ASN A 73 9.47 9.38 -0.91
N ARG A 74 8.44 9.29 -1.76
CA ARG A 74 7.03 9.20 -1.36
C ARG A 74 6.52 7.78 -1.54
N LEU A 75 6.14 7.15 -0.44
CA LEU A 75 5.49 5.85 -0.42
C LEU A 75 4.00 6.05 -0.13
N THR A 76 3.14 5.51 -0.99
CA THR A 76 1.69 5.53 -0.81
C THR A 76 1.14 4.13 -0.67
N ILE A 77 0.24 3.94 0.30
CA ILE A 77 -0.38 2.65 0.61
C ILE A 77 -1.89 2.82 0.57
N GLY A 78 -2.55 2.08 -0.32
CA GLY A 78 -4.00 1.96 -0.38
C GLY A 78 -4.47 0.94 0.65
N GLY A 79 -5.42 1.35 1.50
CA GLY A 79 -6.08 0.48 2.47
C GLY A 79 -7.58 0.41 2.24
N ALA A 80 -8.29 -0.17 3.21
CA ALA A 80 -9.73 -0.46 3.12
C ALA A 80 -10.60 0.74 2.72
N ASN A 81 -10.26 1.94 3.21
CA ASN A 81 -11.04 3.16 3.00
C ASN A 81 -10.18 4.42 3.00
N SER A 82 -8.88 4.26 2.78
CA SER A 82 -7.94 5.37 2.84
C SER A 82 -6.70 5.14 1.98
N VAL A 83 -6.07 6.23 1.57
CA VAL A 83 -4.72 6.24 1.01
C VAL A 83 -3.80 6.94 1.99
N TRP A 84 -2.76 6.23 2.41
CA TRP A 84 -1.73 6.74 3.31
C TRP A 84 -0.57 7.29 2.49
N TYR A 85 -0.14 8.51 2.79
CA TYR A 85 1.04 9.14 2.20
C TYR A 85 2.14 9.16 3.24
N LEU A 86 3.21 8.42 2.98
CA LEU A 86 4.41 8.41 3.78
C LEU A 86 5.54 9.07 2.99
N ARG A 87 6.45 9.74 3.71
CA ARG A 87 7.66 10.31 3.12
C ARG A 87 8.88 9.81 3.88
N ASP A 88 9.89 9.40 3.14
CA ASP A 88 11.19 9.11 3.74
C ASP A 88 11.84 10.39 4.28
N MET A 89 12.33 10.30 5.52
CA MET A 89 13.03 11.34 6.26
C MET A 89 14.42 10.82 6.67
N PRO A 90 15.42 10.88 5.78
CA PRO A 90 16.75 10.32 6.04
C PRO A 90 17.40 10.87 7.31
N ALA A 91 17.13 12.13 7.67
CA ALA A 91 17.64 12.76 8.90
C ALA A 91 17.15 12.08 10.21
N LEU A 92 16.12 11.24 10.13
CA LEU A 92 15.64 10.44 11.25
C LEU A 92 16.30 9.07 11.33
N ALA A 93 16.70 8.47 10.21
CA ALA A 93 17.22 7.09 10.18
C ALA A 93 18.42 6.87 11.14
N PRO A 94 19.43 7.77 11.22
CA PRO A 94 20.54 7.63 12.18
C PRO A 94 20.13 7.72 13.65
N LYS A 95 18.93 8.25 13.95
CA LYS A 95 18.40 8.44 15.30
C LYS A 95 17.52 7.26 15.75
N ILE A 96 17.28 6.28 14.88
CA ILE A 96 16.47 5.11 15.19
C ILE A 96 17.38 4.02 15.72
N GLU A 97 17.07 3.54 16.91
CA GLU A 97 17.79 2.38 17.46
C GLU A 97 17.45 1.08 16.70
N PRO A 98 18.43 0.18 16.52
CA PRO A 98 19.84 0.39 16.82
C PRO A 98 20.52 1.34 15.81
N VAL A 99 21.29 2.30 16.30
CA VAL A 99 22.00 3.30 15.48
C VAL A 99 22.79 2.63 14.35
N GLY A 100 22.69 3.19 13.14
CA GLY A 100 23.43 2.72 11.97
C GLY A 100 22.84 1.49 11.26
N ARG A 101 21.68 0.99 11.69
CA ARG A 101 21.03 -0.19 11.08
C ARG A 101 19.92 0.13 10.08
N HIS A 102 19.44 1.37 10.04
CA HIS A 102 18.38 1.83 9.15
C HIS A 102 18.92 2.90 8.20
N ASP A 103 18.54 2.82 6.93
CA ASP A 103 18.93 3.74 5.85
C ASP A 103 17.77 4.63 5.38
N ALA A 104 16.52 4.26 5.69
CA ALA A 104 15.31 5.03 5.41
C ALA A 104 14.35 5.06 6.61
N CYS A 105 13.60 6.16 6.74
CA CYS A 105 12.55 6.34 7.74
C CYS A 105 11.31 6.96 7.10
N PHE A 106 10.34 6.12 6.72
CA PHE A 106 9.07 6.57 6.18
C PHE A 106 8.12 7.01 7.30
N VAL A 107 7.78 8.30 7.32
CA VAL A 107 6.83 8.88 8.27
C VAL A 107 5.52 9.24 7.58
N PRO A 108 4.34 8.95 8.17
CA PRO A 108 3.06 9.42 7.66
C PRO A 108 3.00 10.95 7.58
N ARG A 109 2.53 11.48 6.45
CA ARG A 109 2.38 12.92 6.19
C ARG A 109 0.93 13.32 5.91
N ARG A 110 0.14 12.42 5.35
CA ARG A 110 -1.27 12.63 5.02
C ARG A 110 -1.99 11.28 4.98
N VAL A 111 -3.26 11.28 5.36
CA VAL A 111 -4.18 10.19 5.08
C VAL A 111 -5.37 10.80 4.35
N HIS A 112 -5.69 10.27 3.17
CA HIS A 112 -6.86 10.66 2.40
C HIS A 112 -7.95 9.62 2.59
N VAL A 113 -9.16 10.02 2.94
CA VAL A 113 -10.29 9.11 3.12
C VAL A 113 -10.99 8.93 1.77
N THR A 114 -11.15 7.68 1.33
CA THR A 114 -11.74 7.36 0.02
C THR A 114 -13.16 6.80 0.11
N GLY A 115 -13.54 6.27 1.29
CA GLY A 115 -14.63 5.30 1.37
C GLY A 115 -14.22 3.94 0.80
N ASP A 116 -15.16 2.99 0.76
CA ASP A 116 -14.93 1.63 0.26
C ASP A 116 -14.94 1.62 -1.29
N ILE A 117 -13.77 1.90 -1.86
CA ILE A 117 -13.55 1.88 -3.31
C ILE A 117 -12.76 0.64 -3.78
N ASP A 118 -12.44 -0.25 -2.82
CA ASP A 118 -11.69 -1.49 -3.03
C ASP A 118 -10.41 -1.28 -3.86
N ILE A 119 -9.48 -0.50 -3.30
CA ILE A 119 -8.22 -0.11 -3.95
C ILE A 119 -7.37 -1.35 -4.22
N HIS A 120 -7.15 -1.67 -5.50
CA HIS A 120 -6.37 -2.87 -5.86
C HIS A 120 -4.91 -2.57 -6.22
N GLU A 121 -4.69 -1.59 -7.08
CA GLU A 121 -3.36 -1.19 -7.55
C GLU A 121 -3.29 0.33 -7.63
N MET A 122 -2.09 0.89 -7.46
CA MET A 122 -1.86 2.33 -7.57
C MET A 122 -0.54 2.60 -8.29
N ALA A 123 -0.49 3.69 -9.04
CA ALA A 123 0.76 4.15 -9.64
C ALA A 123 0.76 5.68 -9.76
N TRP A 124 1.93 6.27 -9.59
CA TRP A 124 2.10 7.69 -9.86
C TRP A 124 2.33 7.94 -11.35
N SER A 125 1.68 8.95 -11.90
CA SER A 125 2.03 9.49 -13.23
C SER A 125 3.26 10.40 -13.15
N ASP A 126 3.79 10.80 -14.30
CA ASP A 126 4.87 11.80 -14.37
C ASP A 126 4.40 13.17 -13.88
N ASP A 127 3.14 13.53 -14.14
CA ASP A 127 2.48 14.79 -13.73
C ASP A 127 2.10 14.86 -12.24
N ASP A 128 2.59 13.92 -11.41
CA ASP A 128 2.32 13.86 -9.98
C ASP A 128 0.86 13.58 -9.58
N ASP A 129 0.10 12.92 -10.46
CA ASP A 129 -1.21 12.35 -10.12
C ASP A 129 -1.06 10.90 -9.65
N LEU A 130 -1.71 10.56 -8.53
CA LEU A 130 -1.83 9.17 -8.07
C LEU A 130 -3.03 8.52 -8.76
N TRP A 131 -2.75 7.60 -9.68
CA TRP A 131 -3.75 6.77 -10.33
C TRP A 131 -4.04 5.54 -9.49
N ILE A 132 -5.33 5.22 -9.38
CA ILE A 132 -5.84 4.17 -8.52
C ILE A 132 -6.77 3.29 -9.35
N VAL A 133 -6.57 1.96 -9.25
CA VAL A 133 -7.56 0.97 -9.66
C VAL A 133 -8.66 0.95 -8.59
N ASN A 134 -9.79 1.56 -8.93
CA ASN A 134 -11.01 1.57 -8.14
C ASN A 134 -11.91 0.43 -8.62
N THR A 135 -11.73 -0.70 -7.96
CA THR A 135 -12.36 -1.97 -8.34
C THR A 135 -13.86 -1.92 -8.10
N LYS A 136 -14.27 -1.35 -6.97
CA LYS A 136 -15.68 -1.26 -6.59
C LYS A 136 -16.52 -0.54 -7.64
N PHE A 137 -15.96 0.48 -8.29
CA PHE A 137 -16.62 1.28 -9.34
C PHE A 137 -16.15 0.92 -10.77
N CYS A 138 -15.33 -0.12 -10.94
CA CYS A 138 -14.82 -0.60 -12.23
C CYS A 138 -14.13 0.50 -13.04
N CYS A 139 -13.31 1.34 -12.40
CA CYS A 139 -12.69 2.48 -13.04
C CYS A 139 -11.24 2.70 -12.59
N LEU A 140 -10.51 3.46 -13.40
CA LEU A 140 -9.34 4.18 -12.93
C LEU A 140 -9.81 5.53 -12.40
N SER A 141 -9.28 5.93 -11.24
CA SER A 141 -9.58 7.20 -10.60
C SER A 141 -8.34 7.87 -10.04
N THR A 142 -8.41 9.18 -9.85
CA THR A 142 -7.48 9.94 -9.01
C THR A 142 -8.16 10.33 -7.70
N LEU A 143 -7.41 10.76 -6.69
CA LEU A 143 -8.00 11.29 -5.46
C LEU A 143 -8.50 12.72 -5.67
N ASP A 144 -9.57 13.06 -4.98
CA ASP A 144 -10.19 14.39 -5.02
C ASP A 144 -10.57 14.84 -3.62
N LEU A 145 -10.39 16.13 -3.31
CA LEU A 145 -10.60 16.66 -1.97
C LEU A 145 -12.08 16.82 -1.62
N ASP A 146 -12.94 17.08 -2.62
CA ASP A 146 -14.36 17.36 -2.40
C ASP A 146 -15.20 16.08 -2.51
N HIS A 147 -14.79 15.14 -3.36
CA HIS A 147 -15.56 13.94 -3.71
C HIS A 147 -14.93 12.63 -3.27
N SER A 148 -13.85 12.67 -2.48
CA SER A 148 -12.98 11.54 -2.11
C SER A 148 -12.16 10.97 -3.28
N PHE A 149 -12.75 10.77 -4.46
CA PHE A 149 -12.05 10.37 -5.67
C PHE A 149 -12.77 10.92 -6.91
N TYR A 150 -12.05 11.01 -8.02
CA TYR A 150 -12.58 11.42 -9.31
C TYR A 150 -12.33 10.32 -10.36
N PRO A 151 -13.39 9.70 -10.92
CA PRO A 151 -13.26 8.73 -12.00
C PRO A 151 -12.63 9.36 -13.26
N ARG A 152 -11.60 8.73 -13.81
CA ARG A 152 -10.86 9.22 -14.99
C ARG A 152 -11.11 8.37 -16.22
N TRP A 153 -11.29 7.07 -16.03
CA TRP A 153 -11.53 6.13 -17.13
C TRP A 153 -12.30 4.90 -16.63
N ARG A 154 -13.14 4.33 -17.49
CA ARG A 154 -13.78 3.03 -17.25
C ARG A 154 -13.75 2.20 -18.55
N PRO A 155 -13.82 0.86 -18.48
CA PRO A 155 -14.02 0.06 -19.67
C PRO A 155 -15.29 0.46 -20.41
N HIS A 156 -15.26 0.43 -21.75
CA HIS A 156 -16.37 0.91 -22.59
C HIS A 156 -17.67 0.11 -22.36
N PHE A 157 -17.55 -1.19 -22.05
CA PHE A 157 -18.67 -2.09 -21.79
C PHE A 157 -19.31 -1.92 -20.39
N VAL A 158 -18.67 -1.21 -19.45
CA VAL A 158 -19.27 -0.91 -18.14
C VAL A 158 -20.25 0.25 -18.31
N SER A 159 -21.56 -0.01 -18.35
CA SER A 159 -22.57 0.98 -18.78
C SER A 159 -22.62 2.28 -17.97
N HIS A 160 -22.38 2.23 -16.66
CA HIS A 160 -22.29 3.40 -15.77
C HIS A 160 -21.40 3.11 -14.55
N LEU A 161 -21.08 4.12 -13.75
CA LEU A 161 -20.36 3.92 -12.49
C LEU A 161 -21.36 3.56 -11.39
N ALA A 162 -21.11 2.43 -10.71
CA ALA A 162 -21.88 1.99 -9.56
C ALA A 162 -20.96 1.16 -8.64
N PRO A 163 -21.14 1.20 -7.30
CA PRO A 163 -20.30 0.47 -6.35
C PRO A 163 -20.65 -1.01 -6.30
N GLN A 164 -20.52 -1.71 -7.43
CA GLN A 164 -21.04 -3.05 -7.65
C GLN A 164 -19.99 -4.05 -8.14
N ASP A 165 -18.76 -3.61 -8.44
CA ASP A 165 -17.70 -4.47 -8.97
C ASP A 165 -18.18 -5.37 -10.14
N ARG A 166 -18.77 -4.73 -11.16
CA ARG A 166 -19.29 -5.40 -12.38
C ARG A 166 -18.19 -5.89 -13.33
N CYS A 167 -16.97 -5.43 -13.11
CA CYS A 167 -15.77 -5.79 -13.82
C CYS A 167 -14.62 -5.56 -12.83
N HIS A 168 -13.99 -6.65 -12.41
CA HIS A 168 -13.01 -6.62 -11.34
C HIS A 168 -11.66 -6.21 -11.88
N LEU A 169 -11.46 -4.89 -12.01
CA LEU A 169 -10.16 -4.33 -12.34
C LEU A 169 -9.21 -4.56 -11.17
N ASN A 170 -8.03 -5.12 -11.42
CA ASN A 170 -7.12 -5.51 -10.34
C ASN A 170 -5.67 -5.08 -10.51
N GLY A 171 -5.27 -4.63 -11.70
CA GLY A 171 -3.90 -4.22 -11.99
C GLY A 171 -3.84 -3.06 -12.97
N LEU A 172 -2.71 -2.35 -12.93
CA LEU A 172 -2.43 -1.15 -13.70
C LEU A 172 -0.96 -1.17 -14.14
N ALA A 173 -0.71 -0.90 -15.41
CA ALA A 173 0.63 -0.66 -15.93
C ALA A 173 0.71 0.72 -16.61
N MET A 174 1.78 1.44 -16.27
CA MET A 174 2.08 2.76 -16.79
C MET A 174 3.04 2.66 -17.98
N VAL A 175 2.84 3.48 -19.00
CA VAL A 175 3.78 3.64 -20.13
C VAL A 175 3.99 5.13 -20.35
N ASN A 176 5.25 5.56 -20.40
CA ASN A 176 5.62 6.98 -20.52
C ASN A 176 4.89 7.86 -19.50
N GLY A 177 4.90 7.44 -18.23
CA GLY A 177 4.31 8.19 -17.13
C GLY A 177 2.79 8.21 -17.08
N GLN A 178 2.08 7.47 -17.93
CA GLN A 178 0.62 7.52 -18.03
C GLN A 178 -0.01 6.11 -17.96
N PRO A 179 -1.23 5.96 -17.43
CA PRO A 179 -1.96 4.69 -17.48
C PRO A 179 -2.10 4.18 -18.90
N LYS A 180 -1.72 2.92 -19.14
CA LYS A 180 -1.81 2.34 -20.49
C LYS A 180 -2.55 1.02 -20.53
N TYR A 181 -2.31 0.16 -19.54
CA TYR A 181 -2.94 -1.15 -19.46
C TYR A 181 -3.57 -1.35 -18.10
N VAL A 182 -4.69 -2.05 -18.09
CA VAL A 182 -5.33 -2.55 -16.88
C VAL A 182 -5.59 -4.04 -17.06
N THR A 183 -5.55 -4.78 -15.96
CA THR A 183 -6.02 -6.16 -15.92
C THR A 183 -7.39 -6.19 -15.26
N ALA A 184 -8.21 -7.13 -15.74
CA ALA A 184 -9.56 -7.35 -15.24
C ALA A 184 -9.80 -8.85 -15.10
N LEU A 185 -10.62 -9.21 -14.12
CA LEU A 185 -11.15 -10.56 -13.91
C LEU A 185 -12.68 -10.46 -13.97
N GLY A 186 -13.35 -11.45 -14.56
CA GLY A 186 -14.80 -11.45 -14.74
C GLY A 186 -15.29 -12.67 -15.48
#